data_AF-A0A7C0TX47-F1
#
_entry.id   AF-A0A7C0TX47-F1
#
_cell.length_a   1.000
_cell.length_b   1.000
_cell.length_c   1.000
_cell.angle_alpha   90.00
_cell.angle_beta   90.00
_cell.angle_gamma   90.00
#
_symmetry.space_group_name_H-M   'P 1'
#
loop_
_entity.id
_entity.type
_entity.pdbx_description
1 polymer ?
#
loop_
_entity_poly.entity_id
_entity_poly.type
_entity_poly.pdbx_seq_one_letter_code
_entity_poly.pdbx_strand_id
1 'polypeptide(L)'
;MGEAHRPRRVTTFEEWRELARTGPRRWIIYGVEDKPDNIVLSVLLGLQQYLIMFGATVAVPFIVSGWIISTYQITDPEVASLFRANLITITFFAAGITTLLQLWPKTGSGLPIIQGSSFSFLGPVYSIIASTLIIAQAEGYSSFEEFIAATDEWTRISIVMQYVTGAILAASFFEIILGYSGIMGKIKRYITPVSIGPTVTLIGLTLFRAPAAMGVQYCAWEAFLVVLMIVILNQIIGKKFIRVQIFSILMSIIIV
;
A
#
# COMPACT_ATOMS: atom_id res chain seq x y z
N MET A 1 23.38 -27.37 -37.21
CA MET A 1 22.01 -26.81 -37.13
C MET A 1 21.66 -26.72 -35.65
N GLY A 2 21.62 -25.50 -35.10
CA GLY A 2 21.34 -25.27 -33.68
C GLY A 2 19.85 -25.36 -33.42
N GLU A 3 19.43 -26.31 -32.59
CA GLU A 3 18.07 -26.36 -32.09
C GLU A 3 17.84 -25.21 -31.09
N ALA A 4 16.90 -24.34 -31.42
CA ALA A 4 16.48 -23.24 -30.59
C ALA A 4 15.99 -23.74 -29.22
N HIS A 5 16.72 -23.36 -28.17
CA HIS A 5 16.38 -23.64 -26.78
C HIS A 5 15.06 -22.94 -26.44
N ARG A 6 13.93 -23.64 -26.57
CA ARG A 6 12.64 -23.12 -26.09
C ARG A 6 12.70 -23.01 -24.56
N PRO A 7 12.20 -21.93 -23.95
CA PRO A 7 12.16 -21.83 -22.49
C PRO A 7 11.30 -22.98 -21.94
N ARG A 8 11.94 -23.88 -21.18
CA ARG A 8 11.30 -25.01 -20.50
C ARG A 8 10.20 -24.45 -19.58
N ARG A 9 8.93 -24.79 -19.82
CA ARG A 9 7.84 -24.42 -18.90
C ARG A 9 8.03 -25.21 -17.62
N VAL A 10 8.15 -24.49 -16.50
CA VAL A 10 8.22 -25.07 -15.16
C VAL A 10 6.82 -25.53 -14.77
N THR A 11 6.65 -26.82 -14.53
CA THR A 11 5.32 -27.41 -14.27
C THR A 11 5.17 -27.92 -12.84
N THR A 12 6.27 -28.13 -12.14
CA THR A 12 6.29 -28.63 -10.76
C THR A 12 7.10 -27.73 -9.83
N PHE A 13 6.77 -27.76 -8.54
CA PHE A 13 7.46 -26.96 -7.52
C PHE A 13 8.92 -27.40 -7.32
N GLU A 14 9.21 -28.69 -7.53
CA GLU A 14 10.56 -29.26 -7.46
C GLU A 14 11.43 -28.79 -8.62
N GLU A 15 10.91 -28.78 -9.85
CA GLU A 15 11.58 -28.18 -11.02
C GLU A 15 11.86 -26.69 -10.81
N TRP A 16 10.91 -25.95 -10.22
CA TRP A 16 11.12 -24.55 -9.87
C TRP A 16 12.27 -24.39 -8.86
N ARG A 17 12.32 -25.26 -7.84
CA ARG A 17 13.36 -25.27 -6.80
C ARG A 17 14.73 -25.57 -7.38
N GLU A 18 14.79 -26.47 -8.37
CA GLU A 18 16.02 -26.87 -9.04
C GLU A 18 16.51 -25.81 -10.03
N LEU A 19 15.60 -25.16 -10.77
CA LEU A 19 15.89 -23.99 -11.61
C LEU A 19 16.31 -22.77 -10.78
N ALA A 20 15.71 -22.54 -9.61
CA ALA A 20 16.12 -21.49 -8.68
C ALA A 20 17.53 -21.75 -8.11
N ARG A 21 17.92 -23.02 -7.94
CA ARG A 21 19.27 -23.42 -7.49
C ARG A 21 20.33 -23.31 -8.59
N THR A 22 19.97 -23.63 -9.83
CA THR A 22 20.90 -23.73 -10.98
C THR A 22 20.89 -22.50 -11.89
N GLY A 23 19.90 -21.61 -11.75
CA GLY A 23 19.87 -20.33 -12.43
C GLY A 23 21.07 -19.46 -12.04
N PRO A 24 21.56 -18.56 -12.93
CA PRO A 24 22.67 -17.69 -12.60
C PRO A 24 22.33 -16.88 -11.34
N ARG A 25 23.07 -17.11 -10.25
CA ARG A 25 22.93 -16.50 -8.90
C ARG A 25 23.10 -14.96 -8.87
N ARG A 26 22.98 -14.27 -10.01
CA ARG A 26 23.17 -12.82 -10.12
C ARG A 26 21.96 -12.01 -9.65
N TRP A 27 20.80 -12.61 -9.40
CA TRP A 27 19.55 -11.87 -9.13
C TRP A 27 19.03 -11.90 -7.69
N ILE A 28 19.46 -12.87 -6.86
CA ILE A 28 19.02 -12.96 -5.46
C ILE A 28 20.26 -12.90 -4.58
N ILE A 29 20.41 -11.78 -3.86
CA ILE A 29 21.56 -11.51 -2.99
C ILE A 29 21.35 -12.15 -1.61
N TYR A 30 20.12 -12.07 -1.10
CA TYR A 30 19.67 -12.71 0.14
C TYR A 30 18.35 -13.44 -0.16
N GLY A 31 18.26 -14.70 0.24
CA GLY A 31 17.03 -15.48 0.31
C GLY A 31 16.13 -15.05 1.47
N VAL A 32 14.93 -15.62 1.54
CA VAL A 32 13.91 -15.27 2.55
C VAL A 32 14.36 -15.61 3.97
N GLU A 33 15.09 -16.71 4.14
CA GLU A 33 15.59 -17.18 5.43
C GLU A 33 16.99 -16.67 5.75
N ASP A 34 17.61 -15.92 4.83
CA ASP A 34 18.98 -15.46 5.00
C ASP A 34 19.01 -14.26 5.94
N LYS A 35 19.93 -14.30 6.91
CA LYS A 35 20.20 -13.19 7.80
C LYS A 35 21.45 -12.46 7.34
N PRO A 36 21.39 -11.15 7.04
CA PRO A 36 22.59 -10.37 6.74
C PRO A 36 23.57 -10.42 7.92
N ASP A 37 24.87 -10.56 7.62
CA ASP A 37 25.93 -10.76 8.63
C ASP A 37 25.96 -9.65 9.68
N ASN A 38 25.55 -8.43 9.31
CA ASN A 38 25.56 -7.25 10.16
C ASN A 38 24.14 -6.77 10.49
N ILE A 39 23.87 -6.54 11.79
CA ILE A 39 22.61 -5.94 12.26
C ILE A 39 22.41 -4.55 11.64
N VAL A 40 23.49 -3.76 11.53
CA VAL A 40 23.44 -2.42 10.90
C VAL A 40 22.96 -2.51 9.46
N LEU A 41 23.44 -3.50 8.69
CA LEU A 41 23.00 -3.73 7.31
C LEU A 41 21.51 -4.06 7.27
N SER A 42 21.04 -4.92 8.18
CA SER A 42 19.62 -5.28 8.28
C SER A 42 18.74 -4.06 8.61
N VAL A 43 19.19 -3.20 9.52
CA VAL A 43 18.48 -1.96 9.89
C VAL A 43 18.42 -0.99 8.70
N LEU A 44 19.52 -0.80 7.98
CA LEU A 44 19.54 0.08 6.80
C LEU A 44 18.66 -0.44 5.66
N LEU A 45 18.65 -1.75 5.43
CA LEU A 45 17.75 -2.40 4.48
C LEU A 45 16.28 -2.23 4.87
N GLY A 46 15.97 -2.40 6.16
CA GLY A 46 14.63 -2.15 6.70
C GLY A 46 14.20 -0.69 6.54
N LEU A 47 15.11 0.25 6.82
CA LEU A 47 14.86 1.68 6.63
C LEU A 47 14.59 2.01 5.17
N GLN A 48 15.37 1.46 4.24
CA GLN A 48 15.13 1.63 2.82
C GLN A 48 13.74 1.14 2.43
N GLN A 49 13.37 -0.05 2.90
CA GLN A 49 12.08 -0.63 2.56
C GLN A 49 10.91 0.16 3.17
N TYR A 50 11.08 0.70 4.38
CA TYR A 50 10.15 1.64 4.99
C TYR A 50 9.96 2.89 4.10
N LEU A 51 11.04 3.51 3.62
CA LEU A 51 10.97 4.70 2.77
C LEU A 51 10.29 4.43 1.42
N ILE A 52 10.47 3.24 0.84
CA ILE A 52 9.74 2.83 -0.38
C ILE A 52 8.23 2.81 -0.12
N MET A 53 7.81 2.21 0.99
CA MET A 53 6.39 2.01 1.32
C MET A 53 5.74 3.28 1.88
N PHE A 54 6.52 4.23 2.38
CA PHE A 54 6.06 5.45 3.03
C PHE A 54 5.05 6.21 2.15
N GLY A 55 5.40 6.47 0.89
CA GLY A 55 4.58 7.29 -0.01
C GLY A 55 3.17 6.70 -0.24
N ALA A 56 3.07 5.41 -0.51
CA ALA A 56 1.79 4.74 -0.69
C ALA A 56 0.98 4.66 0.63
N THR A 57 1.67 4.42 1.75
CA THR A 57 1.04 4.24 3.06
C THR A 57 0.45 5.54 3.60
N VAL A 58 1.12 6.68 3.39
CA VAL A 58 0.61 8.01 3.80
C VAL A 58 -0.50 8.52 2.87
N ALA A 59 -0.47 8.15 1.58
CA ALA A 59 -1.42 8.66 0.59
C ALA A 59 -2.88 8.31 0.93
N VAL A 60 -3.17 7.08 1.34
CA VAL A 60 -4.55 6.65 1.65
C VAL A 60 -5.19 7.45 2.80
N PRO A 61 -4.61 7.52 4.02
CA PRO A 61 -5.18 8.31 5.10
C PRO A 61 -5.22 9.81 4.77
N PHE A 62 -4.29 10.31 3.94
CA PHE A 62 -4.33 11.69 3.47
C PHE A 62 -5.55 11.95 2.57
N ILE A 63 -5.81 11.08 1.60
CA ILE A 63 -6.96 11.17 0.69
C ILE A 63 -8.27 11.06 1.48
N VAL A 64 -8.40 10.04 2.33
CA VAL A 64 -9.62 9.78 3.12
C VAL A 64 -9.90 10.94 4.08
N SER A 65 -8.89 11.43 4.80
CA SER A 65 -9.06 12.60 5.67
C SER A 65 -9.49 13.83 4.87
N GLY A 66 -8.90 14.06 3.69
CA GLY A 66 -9.29 15.14 2.79
C GLY A 66 -10.76 15.07 2.37
N TRP A 67 -11.26 13.89 2.02
CA TRP A 67 -12.67 13.70 1.67
C TRP A 67 -13.62 13.96 2.83
N ILE A 68 -13.28 13.50 4.04
CA ILE A 68 -14.12 13.74 5.22
C ILE A 68 -14.14 15.23 5.55
N ILE A 69 -12.97 15.88 5.59
CA ILE A 69 -12.84 17.31 5.88
C ILE A 69 -13.65 18.15 4.90
N SER A 70 -13.56 17.86 3.59
CA SER A 70 -14.30 18.62 2.57
C SER A 70 -15.79 18.32 2.56
N THR A 71 -16.19 17.06 2.71
CA THR A 71 -17.60 16.64 2.62
C THR A 71 -18.38 17.10 3.84
N TYR A 72 -17.79 16.99 5.03
CA TYR A 72 -18.43 17.31 6.31
C TYR A 72 -18.16 18.74 6.78
N GLN A 73 -17.58 19.60 5.94
CA GLN A 73 -17.37 21.03 6.20
C GLN A 73 -16.64 21.28 7.53
N ILE A 74 -15.49 20.62 7.71
CA ILE A 74 -14.61 20.84 8.86
C ILE A 74 -13.83 22.13 8.60
N THR A 75 -14.17 23.19 9.32
CA THR A 75 -13.67 24.55 9.07
C THR A 75 -12.47 24.89 9.94
N ASP A 76 -12.36 24.28 11.11
CA ASP A 76 -11.27 24.54 12.03
C ASP A 76 -9.97 23.86 11.51
N PRO A 77 -8.94 24.66 11.17
CA PRO A 77 -7.68 24.11 10.67
C PRO A 77 -6.94 23.25 11.71
N GLU A 78 -7.11 23.52 13.01
CA GLU A 78 -6.51 22.73 14.08
C GLU A 78 -7.16 21.34 14.13
N VAL A 79 -8.49 21.27 14.12
CA VAL A 79 -9.23 20.00 14.09
C VAL A 79 -8.91 19.19 12.83
N ALA A 80 -8.92 19.83 11.67
CA ALA A 80 -8.64 19.19 10.39
C ALA A 80 -7.20 18.61 10.32
N SER A 81 -6.22 19.35 10.82
CA SER A 81 -4.82 18.90 10.84
C SER A 81 -4.59 17.78 11.86
N LEU A 82 -5.15 17.91 13.07
CA LEU A 82 -5.06 16.90 14.11
C LEU A 82 -5.72 15.58 13.70
N PHE A 83 -6.92 15.64 13.10
CA PHE A 83 -7.60 14.46 12.58
C PHE A 83 -6.76 13.74 11.51
N ARG A 84 -6.23 14.48 10.55
CA ARG A 84 -5.36 13.91 9.50
C ARG A 84 -4.11 13.28 10.09
N ALA A 85 -3.46 13.94 11.05
CA ALA A 85 -2.27 13.41 11.72
C ALA A 85 -2.59 12.12 12.51
N ASN A 86 -3.73 12.06 13.18
CA ASN A 86 -4.19 10.87 13.90
C ASN A 86 -4.44 9.69 12.93
N LEU A 87 -5.10 9.94 11.80
CA LEU A 87 -5.32 8.88 10.79
C LEU A 87 -4.02 8.36 10.20
N ILE A 88 -3.07 9.24 9.89
CA ILE A 88 -1.74 8.83 9.40
C ILE A 88 -1.05 7.98 10.47
N THR A 89 -1.00 8.45 11.71
CA THR A 89 -0.34 7.76 12.82
C THR A 89 -0.92 6.35 13.05
N ILE A 90 -2.25 6.24 13.14
CA ILE A 90 -2.93 4.95 13.34
C ILE A 90 -2.67 4.01 12.15
N THR A 91 -2.67 4.53 10.93
CA THR A 91 -2.41 3.74 9.72
C THR A 91 -0.99 3.16 9.75
N PHE A 92 0.03 3.97 10.06
CA PHE A 92 1.41 3.48 10.15
C PHE A 92 1.60 2.49 11.30
N PHE A 93 0.96 2.74 12.44
CA PHE A 93 0.99 1.84 13.58
C PHE A 93 0.38 0.47 13.24
N ALA A 94 -0.81 0.47 12.63
CA ALA A 94 -1.48 -0.75 12.17
C ALA A 94 -0.69 -1.47 11.06
N ALA A 95 -0.11 -0.74 10.11
CA ALA A 95 0.75 -1.30 9.06
C ALA A 95 2.00 -2.00 9.65
N GLY A 96 2.61 -1.43 10.69
CA GLY A 96 3.72 -2.04 11.42
C GLY A 96 3.31 -3.35 12.09
N ILE A 97 2.22 -3.33 12.87
CA ILE A 97 1.71 -4.53 13.55
C ILE A 97 1.35 -5.62 12.55
N THR A 98 0.60 -5.29 11.50
CA THR A 98 0.17 -6.25 10.48
C THR A 98 1.35 -6.80 9.68
N THR A 99 2.39 -6.01 9.43
CA THR A 99 3.64 -6.50 8.81
C THR A 99 4.35 -7.50 9.72
N LEU A 100 4.44 -7.24 11.03
CA LEU A 100 5.02 -8.19 11.98
C LEU A 100 4.20 -9.50 12.04
N LEU A 101 2.87 -9.41 12.04
CA LEU A 101 1.97 -10.57 11.99
C LEU A 101 2.11 -11.35 10.68
N GLN A 102 2.32 -10.66 9.55
CA GLN A 102 2.53 -11.25 8.23
C GLN A 102 3.85 -12.05 8.15
N LEU A 103 4.91 -11.49 8.74
CA LEU A 103 6.23 -12.09 8.80
C LEU A 103 6.29 -13.31 9.73
N TRP A 104 5.39 -13.40 10.71
CA TRP A 104 5.39 -14.49 11.67
C TRP A 104 4.77 -15.77 11.07
N PRO A 105 5.50 -16.90 10.95
CA PRO A 105 5.04 -18.09 10.21
C PRO A 105 3.77 -18.78 10.75
N LYS A 106 3.43 -18.55 12.03
CA LYS A 106 2.25 -19.12 12.69
C LYS A 106 0.95 -18.33 12.45
N THR A 107 1.05 -17.03 12.19
CA THR A 107 -0.12 -16.13 12.04
C THR A 107 -0.26 -15.60 10.63
N GLY A 108 0.86 -15.41 9.93
CA GLY A 108 0.93 -14.96 8.54
C GLY A 108 1.59 -15.98 7.63
N SER A 109 2.12 -15.53 6.50
CA SER A 109 2.73 -16.41 5.50
C SER A 109 4.22 -16.68 5.73
N GLY A 110 4.87 -15.96 6.66
CA GLY A 110 6.32 -16.03 6.84
C GLY A 110 7.14 -15.39 5.71
N LEU A 111 6.48 -14.67 4.80
CA LEU A 111 7.12 -14.05 3.63
C LEU A 111 7.39 -12.56 3.89
N PRO A 112 8.45 -11.98 3.28
CA PRO A 112 8.81 -10.58 3.42
C PRO A 112 7.82 -9.68 2.65
N ILE A 113 6.60 -9.59 3.16
CA ILE A 113 5.50 -8.82 2.59
C ILE A 113 5.17 -7.71 3.58
N ILE A 114 5.34 -6.47 3.15
CA ILE A 114 4.94 -5.31 3.95
C ILE A 114 3.46 -5.04 3.73
N GLN A 115 2.77 -4.89 4.84
CA GLN A 115 1.37 -4.54 4.88
C GLN A 115 1.22 -3.01 4.86
N GLY A 116 0.19 -2.55 4.16
CA GLY A 116 -0.12 -1.13 4.04
C GLY A 116 -1.56 -0.95 3.56
N SER A 117 -1.99 0.31 3.47
CA SER A 117 -3.36 0.62 3.04
C SER A 117 -3.58 0.28 1.57
N SER A 118 -4.69 -0.39 1.28
CA SER A 118 -5.04 -0.78 -0.09
C SER A 118 -5.86 0.30 -0.79
N PHE A 119 -5.37 0.76 -1.94
CA PHE A 119 -6.08 1.72 -2.77
C PHE A 119 -7.40 1.18 -3.36
N SER A 120 -7.59 -0.13 -3.41
CA SER A 120 -8.84 -0.73 -3.89
C SER A 120 -10.03 -0.40 -2.98
N PHE A 121 -9.79 -0.03 -1.72
CA PHE A 121 -10.83 0.38 -0.77
C PHE A 121 -11.24 1.85 -0.91
N LEU A 122 -10.49 2.67 -1.66
CA LEU A 122 -10.79 4.09 -1.81
C LEU A 122 -12.19 4.36 -2.39
N GLY A 123 -12.59 3.59 -3.42
CA GLY A 123 -13.93 3.72 -4.03
C GLY A 123 -15.05 3.44 -3.01
N PRO A 124 -15.09 2.24 -2.39
CA PRO A 124 -16.08 1.91 -1.37
C PRO A 124 -16.09 2.89 -0.18
N VAL A 125 -14.92 3.29 0.33
CA VAL A 125 -14.80 4.26 1.43
C VAL A 125 -15.36 5.62 1.03
N TYR A 126 -15.05 6.10 -0.18
CA TYR A 126 -15.63 7.34 -0.69
C TYR A 126 -17.15 7.26 -0.79
N SER A 127 -17.70 6.15 -1.28
CA SER A 127 -19.16 5.95 -1.36
C SER A 127 -19.84 6.03 0.01
N ILE A 128 -19.20 5.51 1.07
CA ILE A 128 -19.72 5.63 2.43
C ILE A 128 -19.67 7.09 2.89
N ILE A 129 -18.53 7.76 2.72
CA ILE A 129 -18.36 9.18 3.10
C ILE A 129 -19.38 10.07 2.38
N ALA A 130 -19.60 9.83 1.09
CA ALA A 130 -20.52 10.57 0.23
C ALA A 130 -22.01 10.24 0.50
N SER A 131 -22.32 9.19 1.27
CA SER A 131 -23.68 8.83 1.66
C SER A 131 -24.18 9.69 2.83
N THR A 132 -23.98 11.01 2.72
CA THR A 132 -24.20 11.98 3.80
C THR A 132 -25.63 12.01 4.30
N LEU A 133 -26.62 11.90 3.40
CA LEU A 133 -28.03 11.84 3.77
C LEU A 133 -28.35 10.59 4.61
N ILE A 134 -27.80 9.43 4.23
CA ILE A 134 -28.04 8.18 4.94
C ILE A 134 -27.46 8.25 6.34
N ILE A 135 -26.26 8.80 6.48
CA ILE A 135 -25.60 9.01 7.78
C ILE A 135 -26.42 10.01 8.61
N ALA A 136 -26.81 11.15 8.05
CA ALA A 136 -27.64 12.14 8.76
C ALA A 136 -28.97 11.54 9.25
N GLN A 137 -29.66 10.78 8.41
CA GLN A 137 -30.91 10.11 8.77
C GLN A 137 -30.71 9.02 9.84
N ALA A 138 -29.61 8.27 9.79
CA ALA A 138 -29.28 7.28 10.80
C ALA A 138 -29.02 7.91 12.18
N GLU A 139 -28.48 9.12 12.20
CA GLU A 139 -28.30 9.93 13.42
C GLU A 139 -29.57 10.72 13.82
N GLY A 140 -30.68 10.56 13.08
CA GLY A 140 -31.99 11.14 13.41
C GLY A 140 -32.29 12.51 12.80
N TYR A 141 -31.47 13.00 11.87
CA TYR A 141 -31.65 14.29 11.20
C TYR A 141 -32.38 14.14 9.86
N SER A 142 -33.21 15.12 9.52
CA SER A 142 -34.01 15.09 8.29
C SER A 142 -33.20 15.42 7.04
N SER A 143 -32.13 16.20 7.21
CA SER A 143 -31.26 16.67 6.14
C SER A 143 -29.80 16.74 6.58
N PHE A 144 -28.88 16.76 5.61
CA PHE A 144 -27.46 16.89 5.89
C PHE A 144 -27.07 18.27 6.44
N GLU A 145 -27.79 19.32 6.03
CA GLU A 145 -27.55 20.69 6.52
C GLU A 145 -27.92 20.82 8.00
N GLU A 146 -29.03 20.20 8.41
CA GLU A 146 -29.44 20.14 9.81
C GLU A 146 -28.42 19.39 10.66
N PHE A 147 -27.90 18.27 10.15
CA PHE A 147 -26.83 17.52 10.81
C PHE A 147 -25.58 18.37 11.02
N ILE A 148 -25.12 19.09 9.98
CA ILE A 148 -23.93 19.97 10.10
C ILE A 148 -24.19 21.10 11.10
N ALA A 149 -25.37 21.72 11.06
CA ALA A 149 -25.70 22.83 11.95
C ALA A 149 -25.83 22.41 13.42
N ALA A 150 -26.25 21.17 13.68
CA ALA A 150 -26.51 20.67 15.02
C ALA A 150 -25.31 19.97 15.69
N THR A 151 -24.26 19.63 14.95
CA THR A 151 -23.14 18.82 15.46
C THR A 151 -21.80 19.55 15.40
N ASP A 152 -20.96 19.35 16.42
CA ASP A 152 -19.60 19.88 16.42
C ASP A 152 -18.70 19.15 15.41
N GLU A 153 -17.59 19.78 15.03
CA GLU A 153 -16.67 19.27 14.02
C GLU A 153 -16.12 17.87 14.36
N TRP A 154 -15.78 17.65 15.63
CA TRP A 154 -15.18 16.41 16.10
C TRP A 154 -16.21 15.27 16.14
N THR A 155 -17.43 15.56 16.56
CA THR A 155 -18.56 14.61 16.51
C THR A 155 -18.88 14.20 15.09
N ARG A 156 -18.88 15.14 14.12
CA ARG A 156 -19.04 14.79 12.70
C ARG A 156 -17.97 13.80 12.24
N ILE A 157 -16.71 14.06 12.58
CA ILE A 157 -15.59 13.19 12.22
C ILE A 157 -15.74 11.81 12.87
N SER A 158 -16.08 11.74 14.15
CA SER A 158 -16.18 10.47 14.87
C SER A 158 -17.30 9.59 14.33
N ILE A 159 -18.48 10.16 14.04
CA ILE A 159 -19.62 9.48 13.43
C ILE A 159 -19.22 8.88 12.08
N VAL A 160 -18.65 9.68 11.19
CA VAL A 160 -18.26 9.20 9.84
C VAL A 160 -17.19 8.12 9.92
N MET A 161 -16.21 8.30 10.80
CA MET A 161 -15.17 7.29 11.04
C MET A 161 -15.73 5.99 11.61
N GLN A 162 -16.79 6.05 12.42
CA GLN A 162 -17.48 4.87 12.91
C GLN A 162 -18.14 4.09 11.77
N TYR A 163 -18.83 4.76 10.83
CA TYR A 163 -19.41 4.09 9.67
C TYR A 163 -18.34 3.49 8.74
N VAL A 164 -17.28 4.25 8.44
CA VAL A 164 -16.17 3.79 7.59
C VAL A 164 -15.46 2.59 8.24
N THR A 165 -15.07 2.72 9.50
CA THR A 165 -14.33 1.66 10.21
C THR A 165 -15.22 0.45 10.46
N GLY A 166 -16.49 0.65 10.79
CA GLY A 166 -17.47 -0.43 10.97
C GLY A 166 -17.68 -1.23 9.68
N ALA A 167 -17.78 -0.54 8.54
CA ALA A 167 -17.87 -1.19 7.23
C ALA A 167 -16.60 -1.97 6.88
N ILE A 168 -15.41 -1.39 7.12
CA ILE A 168 -14.12 -2.08 6.91
C ILE A 168 -14.02 -3.31 7.83
N LEU A 169 -14.43 -3.20 9.09
CA LEU A 169 -14.45 -4.31 10.04
C LEU A 169 -15.35 -5.45 9.56
N ALA A 170 -16.58 -5.13 9.14
CA ALA A 170 -17.52 -6.11 8.60
C ALA A 170 -16.98 -6.78 7.33
N ALA A 171 -16.41 -5.99 6.40
CA ALA A 171 -15.76 -6.49 5.19
C ALA A 171 -14.56 -7.41 5.53
N SER A 172 -13.79 -7.07 6.56
CA SER A 172 -12.64 -7.87 7.00
C SER A 172 -13.06 -9.24 7.51
N PHE A 173 -14.13 -9.32 8.32
CA PHE A 173 -14.68 -10.61 8.75
C PHE A 173 -15.14 -11.47 7.58
N PHE A 174 -15.82 -10.85 6.61
CA PHE A 174 -16.26 -11.52 5.39
C PHE A 174 -15.05 -12.04 4.58
N GLU A 175 -14.00 -11.23 4.43
CA GLU A 175 -12.78 -11.61 3.72
C GLU A 175 -12.03 -12.75 4.42
N ILE A 176 -11.97 -12.73 5.75
CA ILE A 176 -11.39 -13.83 6.55
C ILE A 176 -12.15 -15.13 6.30
N ILE A 177 -13.48 -15.11 6.36
CA ILE A 177 -14.31 -16.30 6.09
C ILE A 177 -14.08 -16.81 4.66
N LEU A 178 -14.08 -15.91 3.67
CA LEU A 178 -13.81 -16.28 2.29
C LEU A 178 -12.39 -16.83 2.10
N GLY A 179 -11.39 -16.27 2.78
CA GLY A 179 -10.01 -16.73 2.76
C GLY A 179 -9.88 -18.16 3.29
N TYR A 180 -10.41 -18.42 4.48
CA TYR A 180 -10.37 -19.76 5.11
C TYR A 180 -11.27 -20.79 4.41
N SER A 181 -12.34 -20.36 3.74
CA SER A 181 -13.21 -21.27 2.97
C SER A 181 -12.51 -21.92 1.75
N GLY A 182 -11.37 -21.38 1.31
CA GLY A 182 -10.64 -21.87 0.13
C GLY A 182 -11.31 -21.55 -1.21
N ILE A 183 -12.47 -20.89 -1.21
CA ILE A 183 -13.19 -20.47 -2.43
C ILE A 183 -12.31 -19.58 -3.30
N MET A 184 -11.55 -18.68 -2.68
CA MET A 184 -10.66 -17.77 -3.41
C MET A 184 -9.59 -18.52 -4.23
N GLY A 185 -9.13 -19.68 -3.76
CA GLY A 185 -8.21 -20.54 -4.51
C GLY A 185 -8.83 -21.11 -5.79
N LYS A 186 -10.14 -21.39 -5.78
CA LYS A 186 -10.88 -21.83 -6.97
C LYS A 186 -11.11 -20.66 -7.93
N ILE A 187 -11.49 -19.50 -7.42
CA ILE A 187 -11.72 -18.28 -8.23
C ILE A 187 -10.44 -17.86 -8.95
N LYS A 188 -9.28 -17.91 -8.27
CA LYS A 188 -7.98 -17.58 -8.86
C LYS A 188 -7.62 -18.41 -10.10
N ARG A 189 -8.24 -19.57 -10.34
CA ARG A 189 -8.04 -20.34 -11.58
C ARG A 189 -8.68 -19.69 -12.80
N TYR A 190 -9.70 -18.87 -12.60
CA TYR A 190 -10.40 -18.15 -13.67
C TYR A 190 -9.83 -16.74 -13.89
N ILE A 191 -9.20 -16.17 -12.87
CA ILE A 191 -8.56 -14.86 -12.96
C ILE A 191 -7.18 -15.03 -13.59
N THR A 192 -7.04 -14.67 -14.86
CA THR A 192 -5.78 -14.78 -15.59
C THR A 192 -4.94 -13.49 -15.48
N PRO A 193 -3.62 -13.55 -15.71
CA PRO A 193 -2.79 -12.34 -15.75
C PRO A 193 -3.29 -11.27 -16.74
N VAL A 194 -4.01 -11.70 -17.79
CA VAL A 194 -4.62 -10.83 -18.80
C VAL A 194 -5.71 -9.93 -18.21
N SER A 195 -6.40 -10.36 -17.14
CA SER A 195 -7.37 -9.50 -16.43
C SER A 195 -6.73 -8.76 -15.26
N ILE A 196 -5.79 -9.38 -14.53
CA ILE A 196 -5.16 -8.77 -13.35
C ILE A 196 -4.32 -7.56 -13.74
N GLY A 197 -3.48 -7.69 -14.77
CA GLY A 197 -2.57 -6.63 -15.20
C GLY A 197 -3.29 -5.32 -15.51
N PRO A 198 -4.26 -5.31 -16.45
CA PRO A 198 -5.04 -4.10 -16.76
C PRO A 198 -5.79 -3.55 -15.54
N THR A 199 -6.35 -4.41 -14.69
CA THR A 199 -7.08 -3.96 -13.49
C THR A 199 -6.16 -3.21 -12.52
N VAL A 200 -4.98 -3.78 -12.21
CA VAL A 200 -3.98 -3.16 -11.33
C VAL A 200 -3.45 -1.86 -11.97
N THR A 201 -3.21 -1.85 -13.28
CA THR A 201 -2.81 -0.64 -14.01
C THR A 201 -3.87 0.45 -13.93
N LEU A 202 -5.16 0.10 -14.06
CA LEU A 202 -6.25 1.06 -13.96
C LEU A 202 -6.34 1.65 -12.55
N ILE A 203 -6.23 0.80 -11.51
CA ILE A 203 -6.17 1.27 -10.11
C ILE A 203 -5.00 2.26 -9.95
N GLY A 204 -3.81 1.93 -10.44
CA GLY A 204 -2.66 2.84 -10.42
C GLY A 204 -2.91 4.17 -11.16
N LEU A 205 -3.50 4.11 -12.37
CA LEU A 205 -3.79 5.29 -13.19
C LEU A 205 -4.82 6.21 -12.54
N THR A 206 -5.84 5.66 -11.87
CA THR A 206 -6.84 6.48 -11.16
C THR A 206 -6.22 7.33 -10.04
N LEU A 207 -5.06 6.92 -9.52
CA LEU A 207 -4.34 7.61 -8.45
C LEU A 207 -3.36 8.65 -8.95
N PHE A 208 -3.20 8.83 -10.26
CA PHE A 208 -2.25 9.79 -10.83
C PHE A 208 -2.47 11.23 -10.32
N ARG A 209 -3.72 11.58 -9.95
CA ARG A 209 -4.06 12.89 -9.39
C ARG A 209 -3.85 13.00 -7.87
N ALA A 210 -3.66 11.90 -7.15
CA ALA A 210 -3.52 11.91 -5.70
C ALA A 210 -2.27 12.69 -5.22
N PRO A 211 -1.07 12.54 -5.82
CA PRO A 211 0.11 13.31 -5.41
C PRO A 211 -0.07 14.83 -5.56
N ALA A 212 -0.82 15.29 -6.57
CA ALA A 212 -1.11 16.72 -6.76
C ALA A 212 -2.01 17.28 -5.64
N ALA A 213 -2.90 16.46 -5.06
CA ALA A 213 -3.68 16.88 -3.89
C ALA A 213 -2.83 16.99 -2.62
N MET A 214 -1.62 16.40 -2.61
CA MET A 214 -0.66 16.43 -1.50
C MET A 214 0.40 17.53 -1.65
N GLY A 215 0.28 18.42 -2.64
CA GLY A 215 1.26 19.49 -2.86
C GLY A 215 2.52 19.05 -3.59
N VAL A 216 2.58 17.82 -4.11
CA VAL A 216 3.76 17.28 -4.83
C VAL A 216 4.03 18.04 -6.13
N GLN A 217 3.07 18.82 -6.65
CA GLN A 217 3.29 19.66 -7.83
C GLN A 217 4.42 20.69 -7.66
N TYR A 218 4.68 21.14 -6.43
CA TYR A 218 5.78 22.07 -6.15
C TYR A 218 7.14 21.39 -6.11
N CYS A 219 7.17 20.06 -5.95
CA CYS A 219 8.39 19.26 -5.84
C CYS A 219 8.48 18.19 -6.95
N ALA A 220 7.82 18.43 -8.09
CA ALA A 220 7.68 17.45 -9.16
C ALA A 220 9.03 17.15 -9.85
N TRP A 221 9.91 18.14 -9.93
CA TRP A 221 11.24 18.00 -10.50
C TRP A 221 12.13 17.11 -9.64
N GLU A 222 12.09 17.30 -8.33
CA GLU A 222 12.80 16.54 -7.32
C GLU A 222 12.34 15.08 -7.32
N ALA A 223 11.02 14.85 -7.35
CA ALA A 223 10.46 13.51 -7.46
C ALA A 223 10.92 12.79 -8.75
N PHE A 224 10.93 13.50 -9.88
CA PHE A 224 11.44 12.97 -11.14
C PHE A 224 12.93 12.61 -11.04
N LEU A 225 13.75 13.47 -10.45
CA LEU A 225 15.18 13.22 -10.25
C LEU A 225 15.44 12.00 -9.36
N VAL A 226 14.70 11.82 -8.27
CA VAL A 226 14.81 10.65 -7.40
C VAL A 226 14.49 9.38 -8.18
N VAL A 227 13.37 9.36 -8.92
CA VAL A 227 13.02 8.18 -9.73
C VAL A 227 14.07 7.89 -10.79
N LEU A 228 14.56 8.92 -11.48
CA LEU A 228 15.62 8.80 -12.49
C LEU A 228 16.91 8.25 -11.88
N MET A 229 17.33 8.74 -10.70
CA MET A 229 18.52 8.25 -10.01
C MET A 229 18.36 6.81 -9.54
N ILE A 230 17.20 6.41 -9.02
CA ILE A 230 16.92 5.01 -8.68
C ILE A 230 17.14 4.13 -9.91
N VAL A 231 16.63 4.52 -11.08
CA VAL A 231 16.80 3.75 -12.33
C VAL A 231 18.27 3.67 -12.74
N ILE A 232 19.01 4.78 -12.70
CA ILE A 232 20.44 4.81 -13.08
C ILE A 232 21.28 3.96 -12.11
N LEU A 233 21.10 4.16 -10.81
CA LEU A 233 21.83 3.44 -9.77
C LEU A 233 21.53 1.95 -9.81
N ASN A 234 20.27 1.55 -10.01
CA ASN A 234 19.87 0.15 -10.05
C ASN A 234 20.21 -0.53 -11.38
N GLN A 235 19.87 0.08 -12.53
CA GLN A 235 19.97 -0.58 -13.84
C GLN A 235 21.33 -0.39 -14.55
N ILE A 236 22.08 0.67 -14.25
CA ILE A 236 23.37 0.95 -14.91
C ILE A 236 24.51 0.60 -13.97
N ILE A 237 24.57 1.25 -12.80
CA ILE A 237 25.69 1.14 -11.86
C ILE A 237 25.61 -0.17 -11.06
N GLY A 238 24.40 -0.58 -10.69
CA GLY A 238 24.12 -1.81 -9.94
C GLY A 238 24.57 -3.09 -10.66
N LYS A 239 24.68 -3.05 -12.00
CA LYS A 239 25.24 -4.16 -12.80
C LYS A 239 26.72 -4.45 -12.46
N LYS A 240 27.46 -3.44 -12.01
CA LYS A 240 28.90 -3.54 -11.69
C LYS A 240 29.16 -3.57 -10.17
N PHE A 241 28.35 -2.87 -9.37
CA PHE A 241 28.54 -2.76 -7.93
C PHE A 241 27.30 -3.20 -7.14
N ILE A 242 27.37 -4.39 -6.55
CA ILE A 242 26.25 -5.00 -5.82
C ILE A 242 25.79 -4.17 -4.61
N ARG A 243 26.71 -3.47 -3.93
CA ARG A 243 26.39 -2.59 -2.79
C ARG A 243 25.54 -1.38 -3.22
N VAL A 244 25.78 -0.85 -4.42
CA VAL A 244 24.99 0.27 -4.97
C VAL A 244 23.59 -0.20 -5.35
N GLN A 245 23.47 -1.42 -5.87
CA GLN A 245 22.18 -2.02 -6.20
C GLN A 245 21.30 -2.16 -4.95
N ILE A 246 21.88 -2.69 -3.86
CA ILE A 246 21.19 -2.91 -2.58
C ILE A 246 20.67 -1.59 -1.99
N PHE A 247 21.45 -0.52 -2.08
CA PHE A 247 21.15 0.78 -1.48
C PHE A 247 20.66 1.86 -2.46
N SER A 248 20.18 1.46 -3.63
CA SER A 248 19.86 2.38 -4.73
C SER A 248 18.89 3.50 -4.34
N ILE A 249 17.90 3.21 -3.51
CA ILE A 249 16.90 4.20 -3.07
C ILE A 249 17.47 5.15 -2.02
N LEU A 250 18.17 4.64 -0.99
CA LEU A 250 18.81 5.51 0.01
C LEU A 250 19.83 6.43 -0.63
N MET A 251 20.67 5.89 -1.52
CA MET A 251 21.64 6.68 -2.28
C MET A 251 20.95 7.74 -3.15
N SER A 252 19.85 7.38 -3.81
CA SER A 252 19.10 8.33 -4.62
C SER A 252 18.52 9.49 -3.81
N ILE A 253 18.00 9.24 -2.62
CA ILE A 253 17.41 10.27 -1.75
C ILE A 253 18.50 11.18 -1.17
N ILE A 254 19.72 10.67 -0.96
CA ILE A 254 20.84 11.48 -0.45
C ILE A 254 21.44 12.37 -1.55
N ILE A 255 21.39 11.91 -2.81
CA ILE A 255 21.98 12.63 -3.95
C ILE A 255 21.13 13.82 -4.41
N VAL A 256 19.80 13.67 -4.36
CA VAL A 256 18.82 14.69 -4.79
C VAL A 256 18.49 15.60 -3.62
#